data_AF-A0A814F770-F1
#
_entry.id   AF-A0A814F770-F1
#
_cell.length_a   1.000
_cell.length_b   1.000
_cell.length_c   1.000
_cell.angle_alpha   90.00
_cell.angle_beta   90.00
_cell.angle_gamma   90.00
#
_symmetry.space_group_name_H-M   'P 1'
#
loop_
_entity.id
_entity.type
_entity.pdbx_description
1 polymer ?
#
loop_
_entity_poly.entity_id
_entity_poly.type
_entity_poly.pdbx_seq_one_letter_code
_entity_poly.pdbx_strand_id
1 'polypeptide(L)' 'MVVFHCGGCGEALKKNQVDKHLGGVCRRAQTLSCIDCGTDFSRDSYKDHIKCVTEQEKYGGANYTAPTNVNKVHKHKFY' A
#
# COMPACT_ATOMS: atom_id res chain seq x y z
N MET A 1 -4.00 13.74 0.72
CA MET A 1 -4.30 12.90 1.91
C MET A 1 -4.08 11.47 1.47
N VAL A 2 -3.19 10.72 2.13
CA VAL A 2 -2.86 9.34 1.72
C VAL A 2 -3.69 8.32 2.50
N VAL A 3 -4.14 7.27 1.82
CA VAL A 3 -4.92 6.18 2.41
C VAL A 3 -4.13 4.88 2.33
N PHE A 4 -4.16 4.12 3.43
CA PHE A 4 -3.52 2.82 3.55
C PHE A 4 -4.55 1.73 3.72
N HIS A 5 -4.25 0.57 3.16
CA HIS A 5 -5.00 -0.66 3.30
C HIS A 5 -4.35 -1.51 4.38
N CYS A 6 -5.12 -1.96 5.36
CA CYS A 6 -4.62 -2.83 6.41
C CYS A 6 -4.49 -4.27 5.92
N GLY A 7 -3.27 -4.82 5.86
CA GLY A 7 -3.06 -6.22 5.44
C GLY A 7 -3.61 -7.26 6.42
N GLY A 8 -4.02 -6.86 7.63
CA GLY A 8 -4.59 -7.76 8.63
C GLY A 8 -6.10 -7.92 8.57
N CYS A 9 -6.84 -6.86 8.25
CA CYS A 9 -8.31 -6.86 8.25
C CYS A 9 -8.95 -6.35 6.95
N GLY A 10 -8.16 -5.82 6.01
CA GLY A 10 -8.66 -5.29 4.74
C GLY A 10 -9.30 -3.90 4.83
N GLU A 11 -9.13 -3.20 5.95
CA GLU A 11 -9.77 -1.89 6.18
C GLU A 11 -8.94 -0.74 5.59
N ALA A 12 -9.63 0.23 4.96
CA ALA A 12 -9.00 1.42 4.40
C ALA A 12 -8.90 2.54 5.45
N LEU A 13 -7.67 2.90 5.82
CA LEU A 13 -7.36 3.80 6.91
C LEU A 13 -6.60 5.01 6.39
N LYS A 14 -7.06 6.21 6.75
CA LYS A 14 -6.30 7.45 6.54
C LYS A 14 -5.06 7.44 7.43
N LYS A 15 -3.97 8.08 7.02
CA LYS A 15 -2.71 8.15 7.80
C LYS A 15 -2.90 8.47 9.30
N ASN A 16 -3.81 9.39 9.63
CA ASN A 16 -4.13 9.77 11.01
C ASN A 16 -4.95 8.73 11.80
N GLN A 17 -5.63 7.80 11.11
CA GLN A 17 -6.38 6.70 11.71
C GLN A 17 -5.55 5.43 11.85
N VAL A 18 -4.48 5.27 11.06
CA VAL A 18 -3.60 4.10 11.11
C VAL A 18 -3.06 3.89 12.53
N ASP A 19 -2.59 4.94 13.20
CA ASP A 19 -2.02 4.82 14.56
C ASP A 19 -3.04 4.27 15.58
N LYS A 20 -4.26 4.81 15.56
CA LYS A 20 -5.37 4.33 16.40
C LYS A 20 -5.77 2.90 16.06
N HIS A 21 -5.81 2.56 14.77
CA HIS A 21 -6.16 1.21 14.32
C HIS A 21 -5.12 0.18 14.75
N LEU A 22 -3.83 0.47 14.58
CA LEU A 22 -2.73 -0.43 14.96
C LEU A 22 -2.63 -0.63 16.48
N GLY A 23 -3.01 0.37 17.28
CA GLY A 23 -3.02 0.31 18.73
C GLY A 23 -4.31 -0.25 19.36
N GLY A 24 -5.45 -0.14 18.68
CA GLY A 24 -6.76 -0.51 19.25
C GLY A 24 -7.50 -1.63 18.52
N VAL A 25 -7.57 -1.56 17.18
CA VAL A 25 -8.46 -2.40 16.37
C VAL A 25 -7.72 -3.63 15.83
N CYS A 26 -6.63 -3.41 15.11
CA CYS A 26 -5.83 -4.48 14.51
C CYS A 26 -4.37 -4.40 14.97
N ARG A 27 -4.10 -4.99 16.14
CA ARG A 27 -2.74 -5.12 16.68
C ARG A 27 -1.85 -6.11 15.92
N ARG A 28 -2.46 -6.99 15.11
CA ARG A 28 -1.77 -8.04 14.35
C ARG A 28 -1.40 -7.63 12.93
N ALA A 29 -1.88 -6.49 12.45
CA ALA A 29 -1.55 -5.97 11.12
C ALA A 29 -0.06 -5.61 11.05
N GLN A 30 0.74 -6.38 10.33
CA GLN A 30 2.19 -6.14 10.20
C GLN A 30 2.53 -5.25 9.01
N THR A 31 1.65 -5.23 8.00
CA THR A 31 1.83 -4.54 6.73
C THR A 31 0.65 -3.62 6.41
N LEU A 32 0.98 -2.51 5.75
CA LEU A 32 0.06 -1.47 5.30
C LEU A 32 0.36 -1.15 3.85
N SER A 33 -0.59 -1.35 2.95
CA SER A 33 -0.40 -1.07 1.52
C SER A 33 -0.98 0.29 1.19
N CYS A 34 -0.19 1.21 0.62
CA CYS A 34 -0.77 2.48 0.16
C CYS A 34 -1.70 2.22 -1.03
N ILE A 35 -2.93 2.72 -0.98
CA ILE A 35 -3.92 2.50 -2.04
C ILE A 35 -3.58 3.34 -3.28
N ASP A 36 -2.93 4.48 -3.08
CA ASP A 36 -2.60 5.41 -4.16
C ASP A 36 -1.36 4.96 -4.98
N CYS A 37 -0.32 4.43 -4.34
CA CYS A 37 0.90 3.97 -5.02
C CYS A 37 1.13 2.46 -5.01
N GLY A 38 0.27 1.69 -4.34
CA GLY A 38 0.37 0.22 -4.27
C GLY A 38 1.61 -0.31 -3.54
N THR A 39 2.37 0.53 -2.85
CA THR A 39 3.58 0.11 -2.13
C THR A 39 3.21 -0.40 -0.74
N ASP A 40 3.80 -1.53 -0.36
CA ASP A 40 3.66 -2.10 0.99
C ASP A 40 4.66 -1.46 1.96
N PHE A 41 4.13 -1.03 3.10
CA PHE A 41 4.88 -0.40 4.19
C PHE A 41 4.74 -1.22 5.47
N SER A 42 5.80 -1.23 6.27
CA SER A 42 5.75 -1.75 7.64
C SER A 42 5.17 -0.71 8.62
N ARG A 43 4.90 -1.17 9.84
CA ARG A 43 4.37 -0.38 10.97
C ARG A 43 5.14 0.90 11.30
N ASP A 44 6.41 0.99 10.92
CA ASP A 44 7.24 2.17 11.13
C ASP A 44 7.39 3.00 9.85
N SER A 45 7.60 2.34 8.71
CA SER A 45 7.86 3.01 7.43
C SER A 45 6.68 3.79 6.87
N TYR A 46 5.43 3.45 7.22
CA TYR A 46 4.25 4.18 6.72
C TYR A 46 4.20 5.64 7.19
N LYS A 47 4.85 5.95 8.32
CA LYS A 47 4.90 7.31 8.89
C LYS A 47 5.70 8.26 7.99
N ASP A 48 6.74 7.74 7.35
CA ASP A 48 7.58 8.47 6.40
C ASP A 48 6.90 8.66 5.04
N HIS A 49 5.83 7.91 4.77
CA HIS A 49 5.08 8.07 3.54
C HIS A 49 4.13 9.27 3.63
N ILE A 50 4.59 10.44 3.18
CA ILE A 50 3.87 11.73 3.22
C ILE A 50 3.30 12.12 1.86
N LYS A 51 3.99 11.74 0.78
CA LYS A 51 3.59 11.94 -0.60
C LYS A 51 3.76 10.62 -1.35
N CYS A 52 2.75 10.25 -2.11
CA CYS A 52 2.86 9.14 -3.04
C CYS A 52 3.86 9.54 -4.12
N VAL A 53 5.02 8.88 -4.13
CA VAL A 53 5.93 8.95 -5.28
C VAL A 53 5.23 8.25 -6.43
N THR A 54 4.98 8.99 -7.50
CA THR A 54 4.50 8.39 -8.75
C THR A 54 5.66 7.63 -9.39
N GLU A 55 5.34 6.65 -10.23
CA GLU A 55 6.31 5.79 -10.93
C GLU A 55 7.52 6.59 -11.51
N GLN A 56 7.33 7.84 -11.92
CA GLN A 56 8.34 8.71 -12.52
C GLN A 56 9.53 9.06 -11.60
N GLU A 57 9.33 9.15 -10.27
CA GLU A 57 10.42 9.41 -9.31
C GLU A 57 11.14 8.11 -8.89
N LYS A 58 10.48 6.95 -9.04
CA LYS A 58 11.07 5.63 -8.75
C LYS A 58 12.02 5.15 -9.86
N TYR A 59 11.76 5.52 -11.12
CA TYR A 59 12.58 5.15 -12.29
C TYR A 59 13.66 6.19 -12.67
N GLY A 60 13.86 7.25 -11.87
CA GLY A 60 15.01 8.16 -12.00
C GLY A 60 16.35 7.55 -11.56
N GLY A 61 16.35 6.31 -11.07
CA GLY A 61 17.53 5.50 -10.80
C GLY A 61 17.48 4.21 -11.61
N ALA A 62 18.47 4.01 -12.48
CA ALA A 62 18.57 2.87 -13.38
C ALA A 62 18.50 1.52 -12.62
N ASN A 63 17.69 0.59 -13.11
CA ASN A 63 17.63 -0.85 -12.79
C ASN A 63 16.71 -1.30 -11.63
N TYR A 64 15.39 -1.37 -11.86
CA TYR A 64 14.52 -2.24 -11.06
C TYR A 64 13.70 -3.18 -11.95
N THR A 65 14.07 -4.47 -11.93
CA THR A 65 13.31 -5.59 -12.50
C THR A 65 12.68 -6.39 -11.34
N ALA A 66 11.36 -6.47 -11.29
CA ALA A 66 10.68 -7.45 -10.43
C ALA A 66 10.46 -8.75 -11.23
N PRO A 67 10.76 -9.93 -10.65
CA PRO A 67 10.65 -11.22 -11.34
C PRO A 67 9.19 -11.65 -11.56
N THR A 68 9.03 -12.44 -12.62
CA THR A 68 7.83 -12.89 -13.34
C THR A 68 6.82 -13.81 -12.60
N ASN A 69 5.55 -13.72 -13.06
CA ASN A 69 4.47 -14.75 -13.10
C ASN A 69 3.72 -15.12 -11.80
N VAL A 70 2.39 -14.88 -11.70
CA VAL A 70 1.29 -15.83 -12.00
C VAL A 70 -0.07 -15.09 -12.18
N ASN A 71 -0.76 -15.40 -13.28
CA ASN A 71 -2.17 -15.19 -13.66
C ASN A 71 -3.19 -14.65 -12.62
N LYS A 72 -3.93 -13.60 -13.01
CA LYS A 72 -5.41 -13.62 -13.08
C LYS A 72 -5.94 -12.47 -13.96
N VAL A 73 -6.29 -12.82 -15.19
CA VAL A 73 -7.10 -11.98 -16.09
C VAL A 73 -8.52 -11.93 -15.54
N HIS A 74 -8.94 -10.81 -14.95
CA HIS A 74 -10.37 -10.54 -14.75
C HIS A 74 -10.89 -9.75 -15.97
N LYS A 75 -11.42 -10.48 -16.95
CA LYS A 75 -12.29 -9.92 -17.98
C LYS A 75 -13.61 -9.51 -17.32
N HIS A 76 -13.97 -8.23 -17.37
CA HIS A 76 -15.37 -7.82 -17.30
C HIS A 76 -15.66 -6.81 -18.41
N LYS A 77 -16.02 -7.36 -19.58
CA LYS A 77 -16.80 -6.65 -20.61
C LYS A 77 -18.26 -7.00 -20.35
N PHE A 78 -19.10 -6.03 -20.04
CA PHE A 78 -20.52 -6.11 -20.36
C PHE A 78 -21.00 -4.71 -20.79
N TYR A 79 -21.46 -4.66 -22.04
CA TYR A 79 -22.28 -3.60 -22.63
C TYR A 79 -23.64 -3.54 -21.93
#